data_AF-A0A852VS92-F1
#
_entry.id   AF-A0A852VS92-F1
#
_cell.length_a   1.000
_cell.length_b   1.000
_cell.length_c   1.000
_cell.angle_alpha   90.00
_cell.angle_beta   90.00
_cell.angle_gamma   90.00
#
_symmetry.space_group_name_H-M   'P 1'
#
loop_
_entity.id
_entity.type
_entity.pdbx_description
1 polymer ?
#
loop_
_entity_poly.entity_id
_entity_poly.type
_entity_poly.pdbx_seq_one_letter_code
_entity_poly.pdbx_strand_id
1 'polypeptide(L)'
;MQATVTRQSAMRELRDTGRVRLPGRPALWSRWTRGLTLVLLIMIGVAGCAGLVTVIVAAVNGSSRITAATVVGMAMVAAMLAGLVALVLWWRRSLSRHVGVEHSPVVLEASGLTLRGVGPIPWRDFGPARNMMVRAEYSSGWTLRAVMPLTPSGLVNVNERTSAHLRRRISPSTGPAWNRGHRWIYVPGVEGMRQADVMQLINVAHQMFGHPSRTQR
;
A
#
# COMPACT_ATOMS: atom_id res chain seq x y z
N MET A 1 5.51 15.77 -19.06
CA MET A 1 4.36 16.61 -18.66
C MET A 1 3.15 15.69 -18.47
N GLN A 2 2.80 15.35 -17.23
CA GLN A 2 1.58 14.57 -16.96
C GLN A 2 0.42 15.55 -16.81
N ALA A 3 -0.61 15.41 -17.65
CA ALA A 3 -1.83 16.19 -17.53
C ALA A 3 -2.41 15.97 -16.12
N THR A 4 -2.56 17.04 -15.35
CA THR A 4 -3.24 16.99 -14.05
C THR A 4 -4.67 16.51 -14.28
N VAL A 5 -4.94 15.26 -13.91
CA VAL A 5 -6.28 14.68 -14.01
C VAL A 5 -7.18 15.45 -13.05
N THR A 6 -8.11 16.22 -13.61
CA THR A 6 -9.09 16.99 -12.82
C THR A 6 -10.37 16.20 -12.66
N ARG A 7 -11.11 16.45 -11.58
CA ARG A 7 -12.43 15.84 -11.35
C ARG A 7 -13.38 16.04 -12.54
N GLN A 8 -13.37 17.24 -13.12
CA GLN A 8 -14.26 17.59 -14.23
C GLN A 8 -13.94 16.85 -15.53
N SER A 9 -12.65 16.59 -15.82
CA SER A 9 -12.28 15.80 -17.00
C SER A 9 -12.63 14.33 -16.80
N ALA A 10 -12.33 13.77 -15.62
CA ALA A 10 -12.67 12.39 -15.28
C ALA A 10 -14.19 12.14 -15.29
N MET A 11 -14.99 13.09 -14.82
CA MET A 11 -16.45 13.01 -14.84
C MET A 11 -17.02 13.06 -16.26
N ARG A 12 -16.44 13.90 -17.14
CA ARG A 12 -16.83 13.94 -18.55
C ARG A 12 -16.52 12.62 -19.25
N GLU A 13 -15.29 12.14 -19.10
CA GLU A 13 -14.85 10.86 -19.68
C GLU A 13 -15.73 9.69 -19.22
N LEU A 14 -16.08 9.64 -17.93
CA LEU A 14 -16.99 8.62 -17.38
C LEU A 14 -18.40 8.68 -17.98
N ARG A 15 -18.92 9.88 -18.25
CA ARG A 15 -20.24 10.06 -18.88
C ARG A 15 -20.23 9.72 -20.37
N ASP A 16 -19.17 10.13 -21.06
CA ASP A 16 -19.07 9.99 -22.52
C ASP A 16 -18.74 8.55 -22.93
N THR A 17 -17.87 7.87 -22.18
CA THR A 17 -17.37 6.53 -22.53
C THR A 17 -17.85 5.42 -21.61
N GLY A 18 -18.48 5.76 -20.48
CA GLY A 18 -18.85 4.79 -19.45
C GLY A 18 -17.66 4.21 -18.69
N ARG A 19 -16.44 4.74 -18.90
CA ARG A 19 -15.20 4.25 -18.31
C ARG A 19 -14.25 5.40 -18.00
N VAL A 20 -13.53 5.34 -16.89
CA VAL A 20 -12.40 6.23 -16.64
C VAL A 20 -11.28 5.48 -15.95
N ARG A 21 -10.05 5.71 -16.42
CA ARG A 21 -8.82 5.12 -15.85
C ARG A 21 -8.02 6.20 -15.14
N LEU A 22 -7.89 6.05 -13.83
CA LEU A 22 -7.22 7.02 -12.97
C LEU A 22 -5.90 6.44 -12.45
N PRO A 23 -4.80 7.20 -12.46
CA PRO A 23 -3.53 6.77 -11.88
C PRO A 23 -3.70 6.58 -10.35
N GLY A 24 -3.29 5.43 -9.84
CA GLY A 24 -3.30 5.15 -8.40
C GLY A 24 -2.22 5.93 -7.68
N ARG A 25 -2.52 6.48 -6.50
CA ARG A 25 -1.56 7.18 -5.65
C ARG A 25 -1.05 6.26 -4.53
N PRO A 26 0.28 6.15 -4.33
CA PRO A 26 0.83 5.39 -3.21
C PRO A 26 0.51 6.04 -1.86
N ALA A 27 0.41 5.22 -0.81
CA ALA A 27 0.17 5.73 0.54
C ALA A 27 1.37 6.57 1.02
N LEU A 28 1.13 7.77 1.56
CA LEU A 28 2.16 8.73 2.00
C LEU A 28 3.18 8.14 2.99
N TRP A 29 2.76 7.12 3.74
CA TRP A 29 3.58 6.46 4.76
C TRP A 29 4.79 5.72 4.18
N SER A 30 4.75 5.31 2.90
CA SER A 30 5.89 4.63 2.27
C SER A 30 7.08 5.56 2.00
N ARG A 31 6.87 6.88 1.96
CA ARG A 31 7.95 7.86 1.78
C ARG A 31 8.81 8.00 3.04
N TRP A 32 8.16 8.04 4.21
CA TRP A 32 8.84 8.14 5.50
C TRP A 32 9.65 6.89 5.84
N THR A 33 9.09 5.70 5.62
CA THR A 33 9.80 4.43 5.87
C THR A 33 10.98 4.24 4.92
N ARG A 34 10.89 4.72 3.68
CA ARG A 34 12.03 4.76 2.74
C ARG A 34 13.14 5.69 3.21
N GLY A 35 12.81 6.88 3.71
CA GLY A 35 13.79 7.81 4.29
C GLY A 35 14.48 7.20 5.50
N LEU A 36 13.71 6.69 6.46
CA LEU A 36 14.24 6.08 7.69
C LEU A 36 15.16 4.89 7.41
N THR A 37 14.77 4.00 6.48
CA THR A 37 15.63 2.85 6.10
C THR A 37 16.91 3.28 5.40
N LEU A 38 16.91 4.40 4.65
CA LEU A 38 18.11 4.92 4.03
C LEU A 38 19.07 5.50 5.07
N VAL A 39 18.55 6.26 6.04
CA VAL A 39 19.33 6.76 7.18
C VAL A 39 19.94 5.60 7.97
N LEU A 40 19.16 4.55 8.23
CA LEU A 40 19.67 3.36 8.93
C LEU A 40 20.82 2.69 8.16
N LEU A 41 20.69 2.52 6.84
CA LEU A 41 21.76 1.96 6.01
C LEU A 41 23.02 2.84 6.01
N ILE A 42 22.87 4.16 5.96
CA ILE A 42 24.00 5.10 6.05
C ILE A 42 24.69 4.94 7.41
N MET A 43 23.94 4.90 8.52
CA MET A 43 24.51 4.70 9.85
C MET A 43 25.26 3.37 9.98
N ILE A 44 24.70 2.29 9.47
CA ILE A 44 25.35 0.96 9.44
C ILE A 44 26.66 1.03 8.63
N GLY A 45 26.62 1.70 7.47
CA GLY A 45 27.81 1.90 6.63
C GLY A 45 28.90 2.71 7.32
N VAL A 46 28.52 3.81 7.99
CA VAL A 46 29.45 4.67 8.74
C VAL A 46 30.07 3.91 9.91
N ALA A 47 29.27 3.15 10.68
CA ALA A 47 29.77 2.32 11.78
C ALA A 47 30.76 1.25 11.29
N GLY A 48 30.44 0.59 10.17
CA GLY A 48 31.34 -0.38 9.53
C GLY A 48 32.66 0.27 9.07
N CYS A 49 32.59 1.43 8.42
CA CYS A 49 33.79 2.15 7.97
C CYS A 49 34.65 2.63 9.15
N ALA A 50 34.04 3.18 10.19
CA ALA A 50 34.74 3.64 11.39
C ALA A 50 35.46 2.47 12.08
N GLY A 51 34.82 1.30 12.19
CA GLY A 51 35.44 0.09 12.72
C GLY A 51 36.61 -0.42 11.88
N LEU A 52 36.54 -0.28 10.56
CA LEU A 52 37.62 -0.68 9.66
C LEU A 52 38.81 0.29 9.73
N VAL A 53 38.55 1.58 9.85
CA VAL A 53 39.60 2.62 10.01
C VAL A 53 40.35 2.46 11.33
N THR A 54 39.65 2.25 12.45
CA THR A 54 40.32 2.06 13.76
C THR A 54 41.25 0.85 13.77
N VAL A 55 40.89 -0.22 13.07
CA VAL A 55 41.73 -1.41 12.89
C VAL A 55 42.98 -1.10 12.08
N ILE A 56 42.83 -0.43 10.93
CA ILE A 56 43.98 -0.07 10.08
C ILE A 56 44.95 0.81 10.87
N VAL A 57 44.43 1.80 11.60
CA VAL A 57 45.24 2.69 12.45
C VAL A 57 45.96 1.90 13.56
N ALA A 58 45.27 0.98 14.23
CA ALA A 58 45.87 0.13 15.27
C ALA A 58 46.97 -0.80 14.72
N ALA A 59 46.78 -1.34 13.51
CA ALA A 59 47.77 -2.18 12.83
C ALA A 59 49.02 -1.38 12.41
N VAL A 60 48.84 -0.18 11.86
CA VAL A 60 49.94 0.70 11.42
C VAL A 60 50.75 1.23 12.61
N ASN A 61 50.09 1.56 13.72
CA ASN A 61 50.74 2.08 14.93
C ASN A 61 51.46 1.00 15.77
N GLY A 62 51.47 -0.27 15.32
CA GLY A 62 52.20 -1.37 15.99
C GLY A 62 51.75 -1.65 17.44
N SER A 63 50.63 -1.08 17.88
CA SER A 63 50.24 -1.03 19.29
C SER A 63 49.49 -2.28 19.76
N SER A 64 49.20 -3.23 18.87
CA SER A 64 48.42 -4.43 19.20
C SER A 64 49.00 -5.66 18.51
N ARG A 65 49.35 -6.69 19.30
CA ARG A 65 49.50 -8.05 18.77
C ARG A 65 48.13 -8.46 18.22
N ILE A 66 48.03 -8.59 16.90
CA ILE A 66 46.81 -9.04 16.22
C ILE A 66 46.62 -10.51 16.59
N THR A 67 45.86 -10.75 17.64
CA THR A 67 45.52 -12.11 18.09
C THR A 67 44.46 -12.70 17.16
N ALA A 68 44.41 -14.02 17.02
CA ALA A 68 43.34 -14.68 16.26
C ALA A 68 41.93 -14.25 16.74
N ALA A 69 41.78 -13.92 18.03
CA ALA A 69 40.54 -13.41 18.62
C ALA A 69 40.06 -12.08 18.00
N THR A 70 40.95 -11.13 17.69
CA THR A 70 40.56 -9.86 17.06
C THR A 70 40.12 -10.06 15.61
N VAL A 71 40.79 -10.95 14.88
CA VAL A 71 40.39 -11.30 13.51
C VAL A 71 39.01 -11.97 13.50
N VAL A 72 38.78 -12.93 14.39
CA VAL A 72 37.48 -13.62 14.52
C VAL A 72 36.38 -12.66 14.96
N GLY A 73 36.64 -11.79 15.95
CA GLY A 73 35.67 -10.78 16.39
C GLY A 73 35.28 -9.82 15.27
N MET A 74 36.24 -9.41 14.44
CA MET A 74 35.98 -8.52 13.32
C MET A 74 35.21 -9.21 12.19
N ALA A 75 35.57 -10.45 11.86
CA ALA A 75 34.82 -11.26 10.91
C ALA A 75 33.36 -11.43 11.36
N MET A 76 33.12 -11.63 12.66
CA MET A 76 31.78 -11.74 13.23
C MET A 76 31.00 -10.41 13.14
N VAL A 77 31.62 -9.27 13.45
CA VAL A 77 30.98 -7.95 13.30
C VAL A 77 30.66 -7.63 11.84
N ALA A 78 31.58 -7.92 10.92
CA ALA A 78 31.37 -7.73 9.50
C ALA A 78 30.24 -8.63 8.97
N ALA A 79 30.20 -9.91 9.38
CA ALA A 79 29.13 -10.84 9.03
C ALA A 79 27.78 -10.38 9.59
N MET A 80 27.75 -9.87 10.83
CA MET A 80 26.53 -9.33 11.44
C MET A 80 26.01 -8.10 10.68
N LEU A 81 26.89 -7.15 10.34
CA LEU A 81 26.53 -5.97 9.56
C LEU A 81 26.03 -6.37 8.16
N ALA A 82 26.72 -7.29 7.49
CA ALA A 82 26.31 -7.81 6.19
C ALA A 82 24.94 -8.50 6.24
N GLY A 83 24.69 -9.30 7.28
CA GLY A 83 23.38 -9.92 7.53
C GLY A 83 22.27 -8.90 7.75
N LEU A 84 22.56 -7.83 8.49
CA LEU A 84 21.61 -6.74 8.76
C LEU A 84 21.28 -5.96 7.48
N VAL A 85 22.28 -5.67 6.65
CA VAL A 85 22.09 -5.06 5.32
C VAL A 85 21.28 -5.98 4.41
N ALA A 86 21.60 -7.27 4.36
CA ALA A 86 20.86 -8.25 3.56
C ALA A 86 19.40 -8.35 3.99
N LEU A 87 19.13 -8.35 5.31
CA LEU A 87 17.78 -8.35 5.88
C LEU A 87 17.01 -7.09 5.47
N VAL A 88 17.63 -5.90 5.58
CA VAL A 88 17.03 -4.62 5.18
C VAL A 88 16.75 -4.60 3.67
N LEU A 89 17.67 -5.07 2.83
CA LEU A 89 17.49 -5.15 1.39
C LEU A 89 16.40 -6.14 1.01
N TRP A 90 16.35 -7.30 1.65
CA TRP A 90 15.29 -8.28 1.46
C TRP A 90 13.92 -7.71 1.84
N TRP A 91 13.85 -7.02 2.98
CA TRP A 91 12.63 -6.35 3.43
C TRP A 91 12.21 -5.25 2.44
N ARG A 92 13.15 -4.41 1.97
CA ARG A 92 12.90 -3.40 0.92
C ARG A 92 12.40 -4.00 -0.38
N ARG A 93 12.97 -5.12 -0.81
CA ARG A 93 12.56 -5.80 -2.04
C ARG A 93 11.15 -6.36 -1.88
N SER A 94 10.83 -6.89 -0.70
CA SER A 94 9.47 -7.31 -0.35
C SER A 94 8.49 -6.14 -0.37
N LEU A 95 8.81 -5.00 0.27
CA LEU A 95 7.98 -3.79 0.19
C LEU A 95 7.80 -3.28 -1.24
N SER A 96 8.84 -3.33 -2.07
CA SER A 96 8.78 -2.81 -3.44
C SER A 96 7.79 -3.60 -4.31
N ARG A 97 7.66 -4.92 -4.07
CA ARG A 97 6.60 -5.73 -4.72
C ARG A 97 5.19 -5.28 -4.32
N HIS A 98 5.01 -4.75 -3.11
CA HIS A 98 3.74 -4.20 -2.66
C HIS A 98 3.49 -2.80 -3.23
N VAL A 99 4.54 -1.98 -3.42
CA VAL A 99 4.42 -0.63 -4.00
C VAL A 99 4.04 -0.66 -5.48
N GLY A 100 4.51 -1.64 -6.26
CA GLY A 100 4.10 -1.80 -7.66
C GLY A 100 2.57 -1.98 -7.82
N VAL A 101 1.93 -2.59 -6.83
CA VAL A 101 0.48 -2.79 -6.76
C VAL A 101 -0.27 -1.49 -6.40
N GLU A 102 0.35 -0.58 -5.66
CA GLU A 102 -0.26 0.70 -5.29
C GLU A 102 -0.36 1.68 -6.46
N HIS A 103 0.49 1.52 -7.49
CA HIS A 103 0.46 2.31 -8.74
C HIS A 103 -0.54 1.78 -9.76
N SER A 104 -1.10 0.59 -9.51
CA SER A 104 -2.09 0.01 -10.39
C SER A 104 -3.29 0.95 -10.52
N PRO A 105 -3.79 1.15 -11.76
CA PRO A 105 -4.83 2.12 -12.03
C PRO A 105 -6.13 1.78 -11.29
N VAL A 106 -6.85 2.82 -10.92
CA VAL A 106 -8.25 2.73 -10.51
C VAL A 106 -9.09 2.85 -11.77
N VAL A 107 -9.89 1.84 -12.08
CA VAL A 107 -10.78 1.86 -13.24
C VAL A 107 -12.21 1.87 -12.73
N LEU A 108 -12.96 2.89 -13.13
CA LEU A 108 -14.40 2.97 -12.94
C LEU A 108 -15.02 2.63 -14.29
N GLU A 109 -15.87 1.61 -14.35
CA GLU A 109 -16.54 1.18 -15.57
C GLU A 109 -17.95 0.66 -15.27
N ALA A 110 -18.82 0.54 -16.27
CA ALA A 110 -20.20 0.11 -16.07
C ALA A 110 -20.32 -1.26 -15.38
N SER A 111 -19.39 -2.20 -15.63
CA SER A 111 -19.34 -3.52 -14.99
C SER A 111 -18.99 -3.45 -13.49
N GLY A 112 -18.27 -2.42 -13.06
CA GLY A 112 -17.82 -2.30 -11.68
C GLY A 112 -16.60 -1.41 -11.46
N LEU A 113 -16.02 -1.56 -10.28
CA LEU A 113 -14.86 -0.83 -9.80
C LEU A 113 -13.66 -1.77 -9.75
N THR A 114 -12.58 -1.43 -10.47
CA THR A 114 -11.30 -2.14 -10.38
C THR A 114 -10.30 -1.32 -9.58
N LEU A 115 -9.76 -1.93 -8.53
CA LEU A 115 -8.89 -1.31 -7.54
C LEU A 115 -7.58 -2.07 -7.46
N ARG A 116 -6.45 -1.43 -7.76
CA ARG A 116 -5.14 -2.03 -7.55
C ARG A 116 -4.96 -3.41 -8.22
N GLY A 117 -5.58 -3.59 -9.39
CA GLY A 117 -5.65 -4.86 -10.12
C GLY A 117 -6.63 -5.89 -9.57
N VAL A 118 -7.53 -5.50 -8.66
CA VAL A 118 -8.61 -6.32 -8.12
C VAL A 118 -9.94 -5.80 -8.66
N GLY A 119 -10.59 -6.59 -9.50
CA GLY A 119 -11.87 -6.24 -10.10
C GLY A 119 -12.08 -6.86 -11.49
N PRO A 120 -13.20 -6.51 -12.16
CA PRO A 120 -14.19 -5.52 -11.72
C PRO A 120 -15.02 -6.02 -10.53
N ILE A 121 -15.09 -5.23 -9.45
CA ILE A 121 -16.00 -5.46 -8.33
C ILE A 121 -17.36 -4.86 -8.72
N PRO A 122 -18.44 -5.64 -8.82
CA PRO A 122 -19.74 -5.14 -9.25
C PRO A 122 -20.26 -4.00 -8.35
N TRP A 123 -20.90 -2.99 -8.94
CA TRP A 123 -21.47 -1.85 -8.19
C TRP A 123 -22.50 -2.26 -7.12
N ARG A 124 -23.18 -3.41 -7.32
CA ARG A 124 -24.12 -4.00 -6.34
C ARG A 124 -23.47 -4.62 -5.12
N ASP A 125 -22.16 -4.89 -5.17
CA ASP A 125 -21.42 -5.56 -4.10
C ASP A 125 -20.91 -4.58 -3.04
N PHE A 126 -21.03 -3.27 -3.26
CA PHE A 126 -20.67 -2.25 -2.28
C PHE A 126 -21.63 -1.07 -2.32
N GLY A 127 -21.78 -0.41 -1.18
CA GLY A 127 -22.54 0.83 -1.06
C GLY A 127 -21.71 2.06 -1.45
N PRO A 128 -22.33 3.26 -1.43
CA PRO A 128 -21.65 4.49 -1.78
C PRO A 128 -20.47 4.79 -0.86
N ALA A 129 -19.48 5.50 -1.40
CA ALA A 129 -18.32 5.99 -0.68
C ALA A 129 -18.74 7.03 0.37
N ARG A 130 -18.42 6.76 1.63
CA ARG A 130 -18.72 7.62 2.78
C ARG A 130 -17.62 7.58 3.83
N ASN A 131 -17.54 8.61 4.65
CA ASN A 131 -16.65 8.60 5.80
C ASN A 131 -17.30 7.80 6.94
N MET A 132 -16.58 6.81 7.47
CA MET A 132 -17.05 6.00 8.60
C MET A 132 -15.93 5.84 9.62
N MET A 133 -16.32 5.76 10.89
CA MET A 133 -15.43 5.31 11.94
C MET A 133 -15.17 3.81 11.75
N VAL A 134 -13.93 3.47 11.43
CA VAL A 134 -13.47 2.09 11.29
C VAL A 134 -12.40 1.80 12.33
N ARG A 135 -12.31 0.55 12.76
CA ARG A 135 -11.23 0.13 13.64
C ARG A 135 -9.89 0.34 12.94
N ALA A 136 -8.94 0.94 13.65
CA ALA A 136 -7.60 1.15 13.14
C ALA A 136 -6.91 -0.20 12.87
N GLU A 137 -6.15 -0.27 11.79
CA GLU A 137 -5.48 -1.50 11.35
C GLU A 137 -4.39 -1.95 12.33
N TYR A 138 -3.73 -0.99 12.97
CA TYR A 138 -2.58 -1.21 13.86
C TYR A 138 -2.81 -0.70 15.29
N SER A 139 -4.04 -0.36 15.67
CA SER A 139 -4.37 0.04 17.04
C SER A 139 -5.77 -0.42 17.46
N SER A 140 -6.03 -0.45 18.77
CA SER A 140 -7.35 -0.75 19.34
C SER A 140 -8.37 0.38 19.14
N GLY A 141 -7.92 1.54 18.64
CA GLY A 141 -8.76 2.72 18.45
C GLY A 141 -9.62 2.70 17.19
N TRP A 142 -10.48 3.70 17.09
CA TRP A 142 -11.30 3.98 15.92
C TRP A 142 -10.73 5.18 15.16
N THR A 143 -10.80 5.13 13.83
CA THR A 143 -10.31 6.18 12.95
C THR A 143 -11.35 6.48 11.87
N LEU A 144 -11.60 7.76 11.62
CA LEU A 144 -12.48 8.19 10.54
C LEU A 144 -11.76 7.95 9.20
N ARG A 145 -12.32 7.10 8.35
CA ARG A 145 -11.77 6.81 7.01
C ARG A 145 -12.88 6.82 5.95
N ALA A 146 -12.51 7.21 4.73
CA ALA A 146 -13.39 7.06 3.59
C ALA A 146 -13.42 5.59 3.14
N VAL A 147 -14.61 4.99 3.18
CA VAL A 147 -14.83 3.58 2.89
C VAL A 147 -16.10 3.41 2.05
N MET A 148 -16.17 2.28 1.34
CA MET A 148 -17.36 1.77 0.68
C MET A 148 -17.79 0.50 1.43
N PRO A 149 -18.91 0.51 2.15
CA PRO A 149 -19.37 -0.66 2.90
C PRO A 149 -19.74 -1.79 1.94
N LEU A 150 -19.34 -3.02 2.23
CA LEU A 150 -19.75 -4.16 1.40
C LEU A 150 -21.22 -4.49 1.65
N THR A 151 -21.95 -4.85 0.59
CA THR A 151 -23.31 -5.40 0.70
C THR A 151 -23.22 -6.88 1.10
N PRO A 152 -24.34 -7.56 1.45
CA PRO A 152 -24.31 -8.99 1.75
C PRO A 152 -23.69 -9.84 0.61
N SER A 153 -24.00 -9.53 -0.66
CA SER A 153 -23.38 -10.22 -1.80
C SER A 153 -21.89 -9.90 -1.91
N GLY A 154 -21.50 -8.66 -1.66
CA GLY A 154 -20.09 -8.25 -1.67
C GLY A 154 -19.27 -8.86 -0.56
N LEU A 155 -19.84 -9.08 0.63
CA LEU A 155 -19.16 -9.79 1.71
C LEU A 155 -18.77 -11.20 1.28
N VAL A 156 -19.67 -11.93 0.61
CA VAL A 156 -19.41 -13.27 0.10
C VAL A 156 -18.38 -13.22 -1.04
N ASN A 157 -18.59 -12.36 -2.05
CA ASN A 157 -17.70 -12.29 -3.20
C ASN A 157 -16.27 -11.87 -2.82
N VAL A 158 -16.12 -10.91 -1.90
CA VAL A 158 -14.80 -10.44 -1.45
C VAL A 158 -14.16 -11.45 -0.50
N ASN A 159 -14.88 -12.01 0.46
CA ASN A 159 -14.25 -12.89 1.47
C ASN A 159 -14.02 -14.32 0.99
N GLU A 160 -14.87 -14.84 0.12
CA GLU A 160 -14.83 -16.25 -0.29
C GLU A 160 -14.26 -16.43 -1.70
N ARG A 161 -14.68 -15.60 -2.67
CA ARG A 161 -14.31 -15.79 -4.09
C ARG A 161 -13.03 -15.07 -4.50
N THR A 162 -12.68 -13.98 -3.82
CA THR A 162 -11.43 -13.27 -4.09
C THR A 162 -10.26 -14.00 -3.43
N SER A 163 -9.13 -14.14 -4.13
CA SER A 163 -7.94 -14.80 -3.58
C SER A 163 -7.39 -14.02 -2.37
N ALA A 164 -6.84 -14.73 -1.38
CA ALA A 164 -6.38 -14.13 -0.12
C ALA A 164 -5.32 -13.02 -0.30
N HIS A 165 -4.47 -13.15 -1.33
CA HIS A 165 -3.43 -12.17 -1.65
C HIS A 165 -3.99 -10.89 -2.32
N LEU A 166 -5.13 -10.97 -3.01
CA LEU A 166 -5.80 -9.80 -3.60
C LEU A 166 -6.72 -9.10 -2.59
N ARG A 167 -7.36 -9.83 -1.68
CA ARG A 167 -8.21 -9.27 -0.62
C ARG A 167 -7.52 -8.19 0.21
N ARG A 168 -6.25 -8.41 0.58
CA ARG A 168 -5.45 -7.43 1.34
C ARG A 168 -5.25 -6.10 0.61
N ARG A 169 -5.43 -6.05 -0.71
CA ARG A 169 -5.30 -4.83 -1.52
C ARG A 169 -6.56 -3.95 -1.43
N ILE A 170 -7.72 -4.56 -1.13
CA ILE A 170 -9.03 -3.92 -1.03
C ILE A 170 -9.19 -3.21 0.32
N SER A 171 -8.87 -3.91 1.41
CA SER A 171 -8.92 -3.39 2.79
C SER A 171 -8.16 -4.31 3.74
N PRO A 172 -7.81 -3.86 4.96
CA PRO A 172 -7.30 -4.75 5.99
C PRO A 172 -8.41 -5.68 6.49
N SER A 173 -8.04 -6.93 6.79
CA SER A 173 -8.95 -7.87 7.45
C SER A 173 -9.23 -7.40 8.87
N THR A 174 -10.51 -7.33 9.26
CA THR A 174 -10.92 -6.92 10.60
C THR A 174 -11.69 -8.03 11.30
N GLY A 175 -11.62 -8.04 12.63
CA GLY A 175 -12.30 -9.00 13.49
C GLY A 175 -11.35 -9.90 14.28
N PRO A 176 -11.92 -10.73 15.17
CA PRO A 176 -11.15 -11.73 15.92
C PRO A 176 -10.51 -12.76 14.99
N ALA A 177 -9.44 -13.43 15.44
CA ALA A 177 -8.68 -14.37 14.59
C ALA A 177 -9.54 -15.45 13.92
N TRP A 178 -10.61 -15.89 14.58
CA TRP A 178 -11.55 -16.91 14.09
C TRP A 178 -12.62 -16.40 13.10
N ASN A 179 -12.78 -15.07 12.95
CA ASN A 179 -13.74 -14.47 12.03
C ASN A 179 -13.16 -13.18 11.43
N ARG A 180 -11.94 -13.29 10.89
CA ARG A 180 -11.29 -12.18 10.17
C ARG A 180 -11.89 -12.07 8.78
N GLY A 181 -12.51 -10.93 8.50
CA GLY A 181 -13.11 -10.64 7.21
C GLY A 181 -12.94 -9.20 6.78
N HIS A 182 -13.18 -8.97 5.51
CA HIS A 182 -13.26 -7.66 4.89
C HIS A 182 -14.73 -7.22 4.95
N ARG A 183 -15.00 -6.10 5.62
CA ARG A 183 -16.35 -5.55 5.78
C ARG A 183 -16.60 -4.30 4.91
N TRP A 184 -15.53 -3.73 4.40
CA TRP A 184 -15.55 -2.51 3.61
C TRP A 184 -14.40 -2.54 2.61
N ILE A 185 -14.51 -1.70 1.61
CA ILE A 185 -13.46 -1.38 0.65
C ILE A 185 -12.95 0.02 0.96
N TYR A 186 -11.63 0.22 0.99
CA TYR A 186 -11.09 1.58 1.15
C TYR A 186 -11.22 2.36 -0.14
N VAL A 187 -11.58 3.64 -0.02
CA VAL A 187 -11.58 4.55 -1.17
C VAL A 187 -10.15 4.67 -1.68
N PRO A 188 -9.87 4.38 -2.95
CA PRO A 188 -8.52 4.40 -3.47
C PRO A 188 -7.98 5.84 -3.53
N GLY A 189 -6.68 5.99 -3.30
CA GLY A 189 -5.99 7.23 -3.60
C GLY A 189 -5.79 7.36 -5.11
N VAL A 190 -6.14 8.52 -5.67
CA VAL A 190 -5.90 8.86 -7.07
C VAL A 190 -4.88 9.99 -7.14
N GLU A 191 -3.92 9.88 -8.06
CA GLU A 191 -2.90 10.91 -8.24
C GLU A 191 -3.54 12.19 -8.81
N GLY A 192 -3.18 13.34 -8.25
CA GLY A 192 -3.76 14.64 -8.63
C GLY A 192 -5.16 14.94 -8.08
N MET A 193 -5.80 14.03 -7.33
CA MET A 193 -7.17 14.21 -6.84
C MET A 193 -7.28 14.13 -5.31
N ARG A 194 -8.13 14.97 -4.69
CA ARG A 194 -8.42 14.89 -3.24
C ARG A 194 -9.35 13.72 -2.97
N GLN A 195 -9.28 13.16 -1.75
CA GLN A 195 -10.11 12.03 -1.36
C GLN A 195 -11.62 12.31 -1.50
N ALA A 196 -12.07 13.52 -1.15
CA ALA A 196 -13.46 13.94 -1.31
C ALA A 196 -13.92 13.93 -2.78
N ASP A 197 -13.06 14.36 -3.71
CA ASP A 197 -13.36 14.35 -5.14
C ASP A 197 -13.47 12.93 -5.68
N VAL A 198 -12.58 12.03 -5.22
CA VAL A 198 -12.64 10.59 -5.57
C VAL A 198 -13.93 9.97 -5.06
N MET A 199 -14.32 10.24 -3.81
CA MET A 199 -15.57 9.77 -3.24
C MET A 199 -16.77 10.25 -4.06
N GLN A 200 -16.78 11.52 -4.45
CA GLN A 200 -17.86 12.07 -5.26
C GLN A 200 -17.91 11.41 -6.65
N LEU A 201 -16.76 11.20 -7.29
CA LEU A 201 -16.69 10.53 -8.59
C LEU A 201 -17.21 9.09 -8.51
N ILE A 202 -16.82 8.34 -7.48
CA ILE A 202 -17.32 7.00 -7.23
C ILE A 202 -18.83 7.02 -6.96
N ASN A 203 -19.33 7.97 -6.18
CA ASN A 203 -20.76 8.06 -5.87
C ASN A 203 -21.58 8.39 -7.12
N VAL A 204 -21.07 9.23 -8.02
CA VAL A 204 -21.73 9.48 -9.32
C VAL A 204 -21.71 8.22 -10.18
N ALA A 205 -20.58 7.51 -10.27
CA ALA A 205 -20.50 6.23 -10.98
C ALA A 205 -21.49 5.20 -10.40
N HIS A 206 -21.59 5.14 -9.07
CA HIS A 206 -22.52 4.25 -8.35
C HIS A 206 -23.98 4.60 -8.65
N GLN A 207 -24.33 5.89 -8.76
CA GLN A 207 -25.66 6.31 -9.19
C GLN A 207 -25.94 5.96 -10.66
N MET A 208 -24.93 6.06 -11.53
CA MET A 208 -25.08 5.74 -12.96
C MET A 208 -25.22 4.23 -13.22
N PHE A 209 -24.50 3.38 -12.47
CA PHE A 209 -24.35 1.95 -12.78
C PHE A 209 -24.77 1.00 -11.66
N GLY A 210 -24.98 1.50 -10.44
CA GLY A 210 -25.30 0.70 -9.25
C GLY A 210 -26.77 0.41 -9.05
N HIS A 211 -27.65 1.04 -9.83
CA HIS A 211 -29.05 0.64 -9.91
C HIS A 211 -29.23 -0.35 -11.06
N PRO A 212 -29.94 -1.47 -10.85
CA PRO A 212 -30.44 -2.22 -11.98
C PRO A 212 -31.29 -1.23 -12.77
N SER A 213 -30.94 -1.03 -14.04
CA SER A 213 -31.78 -0.32 -15.00
C SER A 213 -33.20 -0.81 -14.75
N ARG A 214 -34.11 0.11 -14.37
CA ARG A 214 -35.53 -0.16 -14.49
C ARG A 214 -35.72 -0.44 -15.97
N THR A 215 -35.70 -1.72 -16.35
CA THR A 215 -36.19 -2.16 -17.64
C THR A 215 -37.61 -1.61 -17.70
N GLN A 216 -37.79 -0.60 -18.55
CA GLN A 216 -39.10 -0.16 -18.96
C GLN A 216 -39.81 -1.41 -19.49
N ARG A 217 -40.96 -1.69 -18.88
CA ARG A 217 -42.05 -2.59 -19.28
C ARG A 217 -41.78 -3.57 -20.43
#